data_AF-A0A357AV98-F1
#
_entry.id   AF-A0A357AV98-F1
#
_cell.length_a   1.000
_cell.length_b   1.000
_cell.length_c   1.000
_cell.angle_alpha   90.00
_cell.angle_beta   90.00
_cell.angle_gamma   90.00
#
_symmetry.space_group_name_H-M   'P 1'
#
loop_
_entity.id
_entity.type
_entity.pdbx_description
1 polymer ?
#
loop_
_entity_poly.entity_id
_entity_poly.type
_entity_poly.pdbx_seq_one_letter_code
_entity_poly.pdbx_strand_id
1 'polypeptide(L)' 'MLDLDYLAKIENFMDSGDLAFEFEHGDEDKRQLILEYLERFMDLAEKADALATKLIFRDGYMEMLAGSNPQK' A
#
# COMPACT_ATOMS: atom_id res chain seq x y z
N MET A 1 4.40 -15.42 5.34
CA MET A 1 3.63 -14.16 5.50
C MET A 1 4.61 -13.01 5.51
N LEU A 2 4.23 -11.84 5.03
CA LEU A 2 5.09 -10.65 5.08
C LEU A 2 5.42 -10.31 6.54
N ASP A 3 6.62 -9.77 6.76
CA ASP A 3 7.07 -9.31 8.07
C ASP A 3 6.38 -7.97 8.41
N LEU A 4 5.50 -7.99 9.40
CA LEU A 4 4.74 -6.82 9.82
C LEU A 4 5.65 -5.78 10.50
N ASP A 5 6.72 -6.22 11.18
CA ASP A 5 7.67 -5.30 11.82
C ASP A 5 8.43 -4.50 10.76
N TYR A 6 8.65 -5.08 9.58
CA TYR A 6 9.26 -4.38 8.46
C TYR A 6 8.32 -3.34 7.83
N LEU A 7 7.01 -3.63 7.76
CA LEU A 7 6.02 -2.64 7.32
C LEU A 7 5.96 -1.45 8.28
N ALA A 8 5.98 -1.68 9.60
CA ALA A 8 6.00 -0.61 10.59
C ALA A 8 7.26 0.28 10.47
N LYS A 9 8.40 -0.30 10.06
CA LYS A 9 9.61 0.49 9.76
C LYS A 9 9.43 1.38 8.54
N ILE A 10 8.75 0.90 7.50
CA ILE A 10 8.45 1.68 6.29
C ILE A 10 7.48 2.83 6.63
N GLU A 11 6.46 2.57 7.43
CA GLU A 11 5.53 3.61 7.91
C GLU A 11 6.27 4.69 8.71
N ASN A 12 7.07 4.28 9.71
CA ASN A 12 7.91 5.22 10.46
C ASN A 12 8.88 6.00 9.57
N PHE A 13 9.42 5.36 8.53
CA PHE A 13 10.32 6.02 7.57
C PHE A 13 9.60 7.17 6.85
N MET A 14 8.30 7.05 6.57
CA MET A 14 7.50 8.11 5.94
C MET A 14 6.99 9.17 6.95
N ASP A 15 6.59 8.76 8.15
CA ASP A 15 5.92 9.63 9.12
C ASP A 15 6.88 10.43 10.04
N SER A 16 8.11 9.93 10.23
CA SER A 16 9.08 10.52 11.17
C SER A 16 9.55 11.93 10.79
N GLY A 17 9.41 12.32 9.51
CA GLY A 17 9.98 13.55 8.97
C GLY A 17 11.46 13.45 8.62
N ASP A 18 12.14 12.34 8.96
CA ASP A 18 13.55 12.10 8.64
C ASP A 18 13.77 12.15 7.11
N LEU A 19 12.85 11.56 6.36
CA LEU A 19 12.88 11.52 4.89
C LEU A 19 12.81 12.92 4.27
N ALA A 20 11.96 13.79 4.82
CA ALA A 20 11.84 15.18 4.37
C ALA A 20 13.12 15.97 4.68
N PHE A 21 13.68 15.77 5.88
CA PHE A 21 14.96 16.37 6.28
C PHE A 21 16.11 15.91 5.38
N GLU A 22 16.21 14.60 5.11
CA GLU A 22 17.22 14.03 4.24
C GLU A 22 17.08 14.50 2.79
N PHE A 23 15.85 14.71 2.31
CA PHE A 23 15.61 15.26 0.98
C PHE A 23 16.05 16.73 0.89
N GLU A 24 15.75 17.55 1.89
CA GLU A 24 16.11 18.97 1.90
C GLU A 24 17.64 19.18 1.96
N HIS A 25 18.33 18.36 2.77
CA HIS A 25 19.75 18.51 3.07
C HIS A 25 20.67 17.55 2.30
N GLY A 26 20.11 16.56 1.61
CA GLY A 26 20.85 15.58 0.82
C GLY A 26 21.39 16.16 -0.49
N ASP A 27 22.38 15.47 -1.05
CA ASP A 27 22.84 15.71 -2.42
C ASP A 27 21.80 15.20 -3.45
N GLU A 28 22.08 15.45 -4.73
CA GLU A 28 21.16 15.10 -5.82
C GLU A 28 20.88 13.59 -5.87
N ASP A 29 21.90 12.75 -5.72
CA ASP A 29 21.77 11.29 -5.73
C ASP A 29 20.85 10.81 -4.60
N LYS A 30 21.01 11.36 -3.39
CA LYS A 30 20.16 11.00 -2.25
C LYS A 30 18.72 11.46 -2.44
N ARG A 31 18.50 12.65 -3.00
CA ARG A 31 17.16 13.15 -3.32
C ARG A 31 16.47 12.26 -4.36
N GLN A 32 17.19 11.88 -5.40
CA GLN A 32 16.66 11.03 -6.45
C GLN A 32 16.27 9.65 -5.90
N LEU A 33 17.13 9.05 -5.07
CA LEU A 33 16.84 7.77 -4.43
C LEU A 33 15.60 7.83 -3.52
N ILE A 34 15.44 8.93 -2.76
CA ILE A 34 14.25 9.17 -1.95
C ILE A 34 12.98 9.17 -2.82
N LEU A 35 13.00 9.89 -3.95
CA LEU A 35 11.86 9.95 -4.86
C LEU A 35 11.53 8.58 -5.46
N GLU A 36 12.54 7.80 -5.83
CA GLU A 36 12.36 6.43 -6.33
C GLU A 36 11.70 5.51 -5.29
N TYR A 37 12.07 5.62 -4.02
CA TYR A 37 11.40 4.87 -2.95
C TYR A 37 9.93 5.28 -2.81
N LEU A 38 9.64 6.58 -2.79
CA LEU A 38 8.28 7.09 -2.67
C LEU A 38 7.40 6.66 -3.85
N GLU A 39 7.91 6.74 -5.08
CA GLU A 39 7.23 6.22 -6.28
C GLU A 39 6.92 4.74 -6.14
N ARG A 40 7.89 3.96 -5.68
CA ARG A 40 7.69 2.51 -5.49
C ARG A 40 6.63 2.19 -4.43
N PHE A 41 6.54 2.97 -3.36
CA PHE A 41 5.48 2.79 -2.36
C PHE A 41 4.10 3.11 -2.91
N MET A 42 3.98 4.17 -3.72
CA MET A 42 2.70 4.51 -4.39
C MET A 42 2.23 3.39 -5.32
N ASP A 43 3.12 2.83 -6.15
CA ASP A 43 2.85 1.67 -7.00
C ASP A 43 2.32 0.45 -6.21
N LEU A 44 2.91 0.20 -5.05
CA LEU A 44 2.53 -0.91 -4.19
C LEU A 44 1.17 -0.66 -3.53
N ALA A 45 0.90 0.57 -3.10
CA ALA A 45 -0.38 0.96 -2.54
C ALA A 45 -1.52 0.78 -3.56
N GLU A 46 -1.32 1.19 -4.82
CA GLU A 46 -2.31 0.99 -5.89
C GLU A 46 -2.60 -0.49 -6.15
N LYS A 47 -1.54 -1.32 -6.18
CA LYS A 47 -1.71 -2.79 -6.33
C LYS A 47 -2.44 -3.40 -5.15
N ALA A 48 -2.13 -2.96 -3.93
CA ALA A 48 -2.79 -3.44 -2.72
C ALA A 48 -4.28 -3.07 -2.72
N ASP A 49 -4.62 -1.84 -3.08
CA ASP A 49 -6.00 -1.37 -3.21
C ASP A 49 -6.78 -2.15 -4.28
N ALA A 50 -6.21 -2.30 -5.48
CA ALA A 50 -6.83 -3.05 -6.56
C ALA A 50 -7.07 -4.52 -6.18
N LEU A 51 -6.13 -5.14 -5.44
CA LEU A 51 -6.30 -6.49 -4.91
C LEU A 51 -7.36 -6.55 -3.82
N ALA A 52 -7.34 -5.62 -2.86
CA ALA A 52 -8.32 -5.54 -1.78
C ALA A 52 -9.74 -5.37 -2.35
N THR A 53 -9.92 -4.45 -3.29
CA THR A 53 -11.15 -4.26 -4.06
C THR A 53 -11.60 -5.57 -4.70
N LYS A 54 -10.73 -6.26 -5.45
CA LYS A 54 -11.08 -7.54 -6.08
C LYS A 54 -11.49 -8.61 -5.08
N LEU A 55 -10.80 -8.72 -3.94
CA LEU A 55 -11.12 -9.70 -2.90
C LEU A 55 -12.47 -9.40 -2.26
N ILE A 56 -12.66 -8.16 -1.79
CA ILE A 56 -13.91 -7.70 -1.15
C ILE A 56 -15.10 -7.84 -2.11
N PHE A 57 -14.97 -7.40 -3.37
CA PHE A 57 -16.07 -7.48 -4.33
C PHE A 57 -16.30 -8.89 -4.88
N ARG A 58 -15.27 -9.74 -4.99
CA ARG A 58 -15.47 -11.16 -5.34
C ARG A 58 -16.24 -11.88 -4.25
N ASP A 59 -15.87 -11.66 -2.99
CA ASP A 59 -16.55 -12.30 -1.86
C ASP A 59 -17.94 -11.72 -1.67
N GLY A 60 -18.11 -10.39 -1.76
CA GLY A 60 -19.42 -9.73 -1.69
C GLY A 60 -20.36 -10.12 -2.83
N TYR A 61 -19.84 -10.29 -4.06
CA TYR A 61 -20.64 -10.79 -5.19
C TYR A 61 -21.05 -12.25 -5.01
N MET A 62 -20.14 -13.09 -4.50
CA MET A 62 -20.43 -14.49 -4.20
C MET A 62 -21.43 -14.64 -3.04
N GLU A 63 -21.34 -13.80 -2.00
CA GLU A 63 -22.35 -13.72 -0.93
C GLU A 63 -23.71 -13.26 -1.46
N MET A 64 -23.73 -12.28 -2.36
CA MET A 64 -24.97 -11.82 -3.00
C MET A 64 -25.62 -12.93 -3.85
N LEU A 65 -24.83 -13.71 -4.60
CA LEU A 65 -25.32 -14.88 -5.34
C LEU A 65 -25.75 -16.03 -4.43
N ALA A 66 -25.05 -16.26 -3.32
CA ALA A 66 -25.41 -17.29 -2.33
C ALA A 66 -26.69 -16.92 -1.54
N GLY A 67 -26.90 -15.63 -1.28
CA GLY A 67 -28.10 -15.10 -0.63
C GLY A 67 -29.32 -14.95 -1.54
N SER A 68 -29.14 -15.05 -2.87
CA SER A 68 -30.22 -14.98 -3.86
C SER A 68 -30.73 -16.35 -4.33
N ASN A 69 -30.57 -17.39 -3.49
CA ASN A 69 -31.31 -18.64 -3.66
C ASN A 69 -32.81 -18.32 -3.53
N PRO A 70 -33.62 -18.38 -4.59
CA PRO A 70 -35.04 -18.09 -4.47
C PRO A 70 -35.65 -19.24 -3.67
N GLN A 71 -35.98 -18.98 -2.42
CA GLN A 71 -36.85 -19.84 -1.65
C GLN A 71 -38.14 -19.99 -2.45
N LYS A 72 -38.47 -21.23 -2.85
CA LYS A 72 -39.71 -21.60 -3.54
C LYS A 72 -40.94 -21.10 -2.80
#